data_AF-A0A235ENX1-F1
#
_entry.id   AF-A0A235ENX1-F1
#
_cell.length_a   1.000
_cell.length_b   1.000
_cell.length_c   1.000
_cell.angle_alpha   90.00
_cell.angle_beta   90.00
_cell.angle_gamma   90.00
#
_symmetry.space_group_name_H-M   'P 1'
#
loop_
_entity.id
_entity.type
_entity.pdbx_description
1 polymer ?
#
loop_
_entity_poly.entity_id
_entity_poly.type
_entity_poly.pdbx_seq_one_letter_code
_entity_poly.pdbx_strand_id
1 'polypeptide(L)'
;MFTAADYGLDAVEVWPENWQAWVLFCQVSTQWRMRMQSFMGGSVSTPSGLDYGAIYPLLDRIASSTAEWLELFEDIQLLERTALDQMSENRSGK
;
A
#
# COMPACT_ATOMS: atom_id res chain seq x y z
N MET A 1 27.87 -9.58 -7.34
CA MET A 1 26.77 -8.69 -6.92
C MET A 1 25.50 -9.45 -7.25
N PHE A 2 24.69 -9.79 -6.24
CA PHE A 2 23.41 -10.47 -6.48
C PHE A 2 22.38 -9.43 -6.96
N THR A 3 21.60 -9.80 -7.96
CA THR A 3 20.54 -9.02 -8.61
C THR A 3 19.17 -9.61 -8.25
N ALA A 4 18.07 -8.89 -8.50
CA ALA A 4 16.72 -9.41 -8.24
C ALA A 4 16.44 -10.74 -8.99
N ALA A 5 17.00 -10.88 -10.20
CA ALA A 5 16.90 -12.09 -11.01
C ALA A 5 17.55 -13.32 -10.35
N ASP A 6 18.58 -13.13 -9.53
CA ASP A 6 19.24 -14.23 -8.80
C ASP A 6 18.33 -14.84 -7.70
N TYR A 7 17.24 -14.16 -7.34
CA TYR A 7 16.22 -14.62 -6.39
C TYR A 7 14.91 -15.04 -7.08
N GLY A 8 14.88 -15.12 -8.42
CA GLY A 8 13.66 -15.41 -9.18
C GLY A 8 12.59 -14.31 -9.04
N LEU A 9 12.99 -13.09 -8.70
CA LEU A 9 12.10 -11.94 -8.63
C LEU A 9 12.16 -11.20 -9.97
N ASP A 10 10.99 -10.93 -10.55
CA ASP A 10 10.88 -9.98 -11.65
C ASP A 10 11.24 -8.59 -11.10
N ALA A 11 12.31 -8.01 -11.65
CA ALA A 11 12.73 -6.67 -11.27
C ALA A 11 11.68 -5.66 -11.76
N VAL A 12 10.91 -5.08 -10.83
CA VAL A 12 9.99 -3.99 -11.14
C VAL A 12 10.74 -2.67 -11.00
N GLU A 13 10.83 -1.93 -12.10
CA GLU A 13 11.39 -0.59 -12.10
C GLU A 13 10.36 0.40 -11.55
N VAL A 14 10.78 1.22 -10.58
CA VAL A 14 10.00 2.33 -10.02
C VAL A 14 10.65 3.62 -10.48
N TRP A 15 9.88 4.48 -11.13
CA TRP A 15 10.34 5.78 -11.59
C TRP A 15 10.75 6.67 -10.40
N PRO A 16 11.81 7.50 -10.51
CA PRO A 16 12.33 8.30 -9.40
C PRO A 16 11.29 9.14 -8.65
N GLU A 17 10.34 9.73 -9.38
CA GLU A 17 9.23 10.51 -8.86
C GLU A 17 8.30 9.69 -7.93
N ASN A 18 8.11 8.41 -8.24
CA ASN A 18 7.23 7.52 -7.46
C ASN A 18 7.97 6.85 -6.30
N TRP A 19 9.29 6.99 -6.23
CA TRP A 19 10.11 6.27 -5.25
C TRP A 19 9.76 6.64 -3.81
N GLN A 20 9.52 7.92 -3.54
CA GLN A 20 9.14 8.38 -2.20
C GLN A 20 7.80 7.79 -1.76
N ALA A 21 6.78 7.81 -2.63
CA ALA A 21 5.49 7.20 -2.36
C ALA A 21 5.60 5.69 -2.15
N TRP A 22 6.38 4.99 -2.98
CA TRP A 22 6.63 3.55 -2.83
C TRP A 22 7.28 3.20 -1.49
N VAL A 23 8.33 3.93 -1.09
CA VAL A 23 9.01 3.71 0.19
C VAL A 23 8.05 3.95 1.36
N LEU A 24 7.27 5.03 1.31
CA LEU A 24 6.25 5.32 2.32
C LEU A 24 5.21 4.19 2.41
N PHE A 25 4.70 3.72 1.27
CA PHE A 25 3.76 2.59 1.22
C PHE A 25 4.36 1.32 1.84
N CYS A 26 5.62 0.98 1.52
CA CYS A 26 6.29 -0.16 2.12
C CYS A 26 6.38 -0.06 3.66
N GLN A 27 6.63 1.14 4.20
CA GLN A 27 6.68 1.37 5.66
C GLN A 27 5.35 1.12 6.36
N VAL A 28 4.23 1.42 5.70
CA VAL A 28 2.87 1.24 6.25
C VAL A 28 2.13 0.02 5.71
N SER A 29 2.80 -0.83 4.92
CA SER A 29 2.21 -1.98 4.20
C SER A 29 1.51 -3.01 5.11
N THR A 30 1.76 -2.96 6.42
CA THR A 30 1.15 -3.84 7.43
C THR A 30 -0.05 -3.21 8.14
N GLN A 31 -0.28 -1.90 7.97
CA GLN A 31 -1.25 -1.11 8.75
C GLN A 31 -2.60 -1.04 8.04
N TRP A 32 -3.23 -2.19 7.85
CA TRP A 32 -4.56 -2.29 7.26
C TRP A 32 -5.66 -2.23 8.32
N ARG A 33 -6.64 -1.36 8.11
CA ARG A 33 -7.93 -1.45 8.79
C ARG A 33 -8.66 -2.68 8.28
N MET A 34 -9.09 -3.51 9.21
CA MET A 34 -9.79 -4.75 8.92
C MET A 34 -11.28 -4.58 9.19
N ARG A 35 -12.11 -4.89 8.20
CA ARG A 35 -13.56 -5.02 8.37
C ARG A 35 -13.91 -6.47 8.63
N MET A 36 -14.71 -6.73 9.65
CA MET A 36 -15.30 -8.05 9.88
C MET A 36 -16.68 -8.09 9.24
N GLN A 37 -16.89 -9.04 8.33
CA GLN A 37 -18.19 -9.31 7.74
C GLN A 37 -18.69 -10.69 8.20
N SER A 38 -19.79 -10.70 8.93
CA SER A 38 -20.44 -11.93 9.39
C SER A 38 -21.55 -12.34 8.44
N PHE A 39 -21.69 -13.64 8.21
CA PHE A 39 -22.75 -14.25 7.42
C PHE A 39 -23.19 -15.57 8.05
N MET A 40 -24.28 -16.16 7.56
CA MET A 40 -24.76 -17.44 8.06
C MET A 40 -23.73 -18.53 7.73
N GLY A 41 -23.03 -19.03 8.76
CA GLY A 41 -21.98 -20.05 8.62
C GLY A 41 -20.56 -19.57 8.86
N GLY A 42 -20.33 -18.29 9.21
CA GLY A 42 -19.01 -17.84 9.62
C GLY A 42 -18.81 -16.32 9.55
N SER A 43 -17.58 -15.89 9.77
CA SER A 43 -17.17 -14.50 9.62
C SER A 43 -15.86 -14.45 8.83
N VAL A 44 -15.74 -13.47 7.95
CA VAL A 44 -14.51 -13.19 7.20
C VAL A 44 -13.99 -11.81 7.59
N SER A 45 -12.69 -11.71 7.81
CA SER A 45 -12.01 -10.43 7.97
C SER A 45 -11.36 -10.03 6.65
N THR A 46 -11.65 -8.82 6.19
CA THR A 46 -11.17 -8.26 4.92
C THR A 46 -10.52 -6.91 5.18
N PRO A 47 -9.32 -6.64 4.62
CA PRO A 47 -8.77 -5.29 4.64
C PRO A 47 -9.72 -4.34 3.91
N SER A 48 -9.96 -3.16 4.48
CA SER A 48 -10.83 -2.13 3.91
C SER A 48 -10.07 -0.87 3.47
N GLY A 49 -8.86 -0.67 3.98
CA GLY A 49 -8.00 0.47 3.68
C GLY A 49 -6.85 0.58 4.66
N LEU A 50 -5.85 1.38 4.35
CA LEU A 50 -4.74 1.73 5.22
C LEU A 50 -5.20 2.65 6.36
N ASP A 51 -4.52 2.57 7.49
CA ASP A 51 -4.74 3.51 8.58
C ASP A 51 -4.04 4.85 8.29
N TYR A 52 -4.80 5.82 7.77
CA TYR A 52 -4.26 7.15 7.50
C TYR A 52 -3.72 7.86 8.75
N GLY A 53 -4.20 7.50 9.95
CA GLY A 53 -3.64 8.04 11.20
C GLY A 53 -2.17 7.67 11.41
N ALA A 54 -1.73 6.52 10.89
CA ALA A 54 -0.33 6.11 10.89
C ALA A 54 0.47 6.74 9.74
N ILE A 55 -0.21 7.19 8.68
CA ILE A 55 0.43 7.74 7.47
C ILE A 55 0.72 9.23 7.63
N TYR A 56 -0.20 10.02 8.22
CA TYR A 56 -0.03 11.47 8.35
C TYR A 56 1.29 11.88 9.03
N PRO A 57 1.73 11.27 10.16
CA PRO A 57 3.00 11.63 10.78
C PRO A 57 4.23 11.34 9.90
N LEU A 58 4.12 10.37 8.99
CA LEU A 58 5.20 10.06 8.05
C LEU A 58 5.20 11.07 6.89
N LEU A 59 4.03 11.40 6.34
CA LEU A 59 3.89 12.46 5.33
C LEU A 59 4.43 13.80 5.85
N ASP A 60 4.05 14.19 7.08
CA ASP A 60 4.52 15.41 7.73
C ASP A 60 6.04 15.44 7.92
N ARG A 61 6.69 14.28 8.01
CA ARG A 61 8.13 14.15 8.19
C ARG A 61 8.91 14.18 6.87
N ILE A 62 8.32 13.68 5.78
CA ILE A 62 9.02 13.52 4.50
C ILE A 62 8.73 14.64 3.51
N ALA A 63 7.51 15.20 3.53
CA ALA A 63 7.11 16.23 2.59
C ALA A 63 7.78 17.56 2.96
N SER A 64 8.37 18.22 1.97
CA SER A 64 9.02 19.52 2.11
C SER A 64 8.06 20.69 1.86
N SER A 65 6.89 20.41 1.30
CA SER A 65 5.85 21.41 1.01
C SER A 65 4.45 20.82 1.10
N THR A 66 3.44 21.68 1.23
CA THR A 66 2.03 21.26 1.18
C THR A 66 1.65 20.62 -0.16
N ALA A 67 2.22 21.08 -1.27
CA ALA A 67 1.96 20.50 -2.58
C ALA A 67 2.48 19.06 -2.67
N GLU A 68 3.73 18.84 -2.24
CA GLU A 68 4.35 17.51 -2.17
C GLU A 68 3.60 16.59 -1.19
N TRP A 69 3.11 17.13 -0.07
CA TRP A 69 2.29 16.38 0.87
C TRP A 69 1.01 15.85 0.21
N LEU A 70 0.32 16.71 -0.57
CA LEU A 70 -0.91 16.33 -1.27
C LEU A 70 -0.64 15.30 -2.36
N GLU A 71 0.42 15.48 -3.13
CA GLU A 71 0.85 14.55 -4.18
C GLU A 71 1.19 13.17 -3.61
N LEU A 72 2.03 13.11 -2.57
CA LEU A 72 2.38 11.85 -1.90
C LEU A 72 1.14 11.18 -1.28
N PHE A 73 0.20 11.95 -0.76
CA PHE A 73 -1.03 11.40 -0.22
C PHE A 73 -1.91 10.79 -1.32
N GLU A 74 -2.05 11.46 -2.47
CA GLU A 74 -2.77 10.93 -3.63
C GLU A 74 -2.11 9.64 -4.16
N ASP A 75 -0.78 9.60 -4.23
CA ASP A 75 -0.05 8.40 -4.66
C ASP A 75 -0.27 7.22 -3.70
N ILE A 76 -0.28 7.47 -2.39
CA ILE A 76 -0.60 6.44 -1.39
C ILE A 76 -2.02 5.93 -1.55
N GLN A 77 -2.99 6.80 -1.84
CA GLN A 77 -4.36 6.38 -2.12
C GLN A 77 -4.46 5.52 -3.39
N LEU A 78 -3.67 5.81 -4.40
CA LEU A 78 -3.59 4.98 -5.61
C LEU A 78 -3.03 3.60 -5.29
N LEU A 79 -1.89 3.53 -4.59
CA LEU A 79 -1.27 2.28 -4.17
C LEU A 79 -2.19 1.44 -3.26
N GLU A 80 -2.90 2.09 -2.34
CA GLU A 80 -3.90 1.45 -1.49
C GLU A 80 -5.00 0.77 -2.32
N ARG A 81 -5.58 1.47 -3.29
CA ARG A 81 -6.65 0.93 -4.14
C ARG A 81 -6.16 -0.27 -4.95
N THR A 82 -5.01 -0.14 -5.61
CA THR A 82 -4.41 -1.24 -6.38
C THR A 82 -4.08 -2.44 -5.49
N ALA A 83 -3.58 -2.22 -4.28
CA ALA A 83 -3.32 -3.30 -3.34
C ALA A 83 -4.62 -3.98 -2.86
N LEU A 84 -5.68 -3.21 -2.58
CA LEU A 84 -6.99 -3.78 -2.22
C LEU A 84 -7.58 -4.61 -3.36
N ASP A 85 -7.49 -4.13 -4.60
CA ASP A 85 -7.94 -4.84 -5.79
C ASP A 85 -7.18 -6.17 -5.92
N GLN A 86 -5.84 -6.15 -5.83
CA GLN A 86 -5.02 -7.36 -5.88
C GLN A 86 -5.33 -8.33 -4.73
N MET A 87 -5.52 -7.83 -3.50
CA MET A 87 -5.90 -8.66 -2.35
C MET A 87 -7.29 -9.29 -2.53
N SER A 88 -8.21 -8.60 -3.20
CA SER A 88 -9.53 -9.10 -3.56
C SER A 88 -9.44 -10.20 -4.62
N GLU A 89 -8.64 -9.99 -5.66
CA GLU A 89 -8.37 -10.97 -6.72
C GLU A 89 -7.74 -12.25 -6.16
N ASN A 90 -6.69 -12.12 -5.34
CA ASN A 90 -6.00 -13.25 -4.72
C ASN A 90 -6.94 -14.10 -3.83
N ARG A 91 -7.93 -13.46 -3.19
CA ARG A 91 -8.94 -14.15 -2.38
C ARG A 91 -9.99 -14.84 -3.24
N SER A 92 -10.28 -14.28 -4.41
CA SER A 92 -11.30 -14.78 -5.34
C SER A 92 -10.80 -15.95 -6.19
N GLY A 93 -9.50 -16.26 -6.18
CA GLY A 93 -8.94 -17.47 -6.77
C GLY A 93 -9.05 -17.52 -8.30
N LYS A 94 -8.29 -16.67 -8.98
CA LYS A 94 -7.77 -16.97 -10.32
C LYS A 94 -6.30 -17.36 -10.20
#